data_AF-A0A840C218-F1
#
_entry.id   AF-A0A840C218-F1
#
_cell.length_a   1.000
_cell.length_b   1.000
_cell.length_c   1.000
_cell.angle_alpha   90.00
_cell.angle_beta   90.00
_cell.angle_gamma   90.00
#
_symmetry.space_group_name_H-M   'P 1'
#
loop_
_entity.id
_entity.type
_entity.pdbx_description
1 polymer ?
#
loop_
_entity_poly.entity_id
_entity_poly.type
_entity_poly.pdbx_seq_one_letter_code
_entity_poly.pdbx_strand_id
1 'polypeptide(L)' 'MTAVATARVASRAEAFKVALLAFVLGTGLVFVTGFAHPDTIHDAAHDTRHALSFPCH' A
#
# COMPACT_ATOMS: atom_id res chain seq x y z
N MET A 1 7.16 35.89 -1.74
CA MET A 1 7.73 34.64 -2.30
C MET A 1 8.00 33.57 -1.25
N THR A 2 8.36 33.94 -0.01
CA THR A 2 8.61 33.03 1.12
C THR A 2 7.39 32.19 1.54
N ALA A 3 6.18 32.76 1.60
CA ALA A 3 4.97 32.02 1.98
C ALA A 3 4.63 30.85 1.03
N VAL A 4 4.87 31.02 -0.27
CA VAL A 4 4.63 29.99 -1.29
C VAL A 4 5.67 28.85 -1.19
N ALA A 5 6.91 29.18 -0.80
CA ALA A 5 7.94 28.18 -0.58
C ALA A 5 7.63 27.30 0.65
N THR A 6 7.20 27.91 1.76
CA THR A 6 6.79 27.18 2.98
C THR A 6 5.59 26.27 2.70
N ALA A 7 4.60 26.74 1.95
CA ALA A 7 3.44 25.93 1.57
C ALA A 7 3.81 24.70 0.71
N ARG A 8 4.77 24.84 -0.21
CA ARG A 8 5.28 23.71 -1.02
C ARG A 8 6.08 22.68 -0.21
N VAL A 9 6.83 23.13 0.79
CA VAL A 9 7.56 22.20 1.68
C VAL A 9 6.57 21.41 2.54
N ALA A 10 5.55 22.07 3.08
CA ALA A 10 4.49 21.42 3.84
C ALA A 10 3.73 20.39 2.98
N SER A 11 3.36 20.73 1.74
CA SER A 11 2.66 19.78 0.86
C SER A 11 3.51 18.57 0.46
N ARG A 12 4.81 18.76 0.24
CA ARG A 12 5.76 17.65 -0.02
C ARG A 12 5.96 16.75 1.19
N ALA A 13 6.07 17.32 2.39
CA ALA A 13 6.17 16.55 3.62
C ALA A 13 4.92 15.67 3.83
N GLU A 14 3.75 16.22 3.53
CA GLU A 14 2.49 15.49 3.66
C GLU A 14 2.34 14.39 2.60
N ALA A 15 2.70 14.68 1.35
CA ALA A 15 2.77 13.66 0.31
C ALA A 15 3.75 12.54 0.67
N PHE A 16 4.90 12.87 1.26
CA PHE A 16 5.89 11.89 1.70
C PHE A 16 5.35 11.01 2.84
N LYS A 17 4.64 11.58 3.82
CA LYS A 17 4.02 10.80 4.91
C LYS A 17 3.01 9.79 4.37
N VAL A 18 2.15 10.21 3.44
CA VAL A 18 1.18 9.31 2.80
C VAL A 18 1.90 8.23 1.98
N ALA A 19 2.93 8.61 1.21
CA ALA A 19 3.72 7.66 0.43
C ALA A 19 4.44 6.63 1.32
N LEU A 20 5.00 7.06 2.45
CA LEU A 20 5.65 6.19 3.42
C LEU A 20 4.66 5.20 4.04
N LEU A 21 3.47 5.67 4.44
CA LEU A 21 2.40 4.81 4.95
C LEU A 21 1.97 3.78 3.90
N ALA A 22 1.72 4.22 2.67
CA ALA A 22 1.36 3.33 1.58
C ALA A 22 2.46 2.29 1.29
N PHE A 23 3.73 2.70 1.34
CA PHE A 23 4.87 1.80 1.16
C PHE A 23 4.96 0.76 2.27
N VAL A 24 4.86 1.18 3.53
CA VAL A 24 4.89 0.27 4.70
C VAL A 24 3.72 -0.71 4.65
N LEU A 25 2.52 -0.25 4.32
CA LEU A 25 1.34 -1.11 4.19
C LEU A 25 1.50 -2.09 3.00
N GLY A 26 1.93 -1.61 1.84
CA GLY A 26 2.11 -2.44 0.66
C GLY A 26 3.18 -3.51 0.84
N THR A 27 4.36 -3.12 1.36
CA THR A 27 5.44 -4.08 1.67
C THR A 27 5.05 -5.04 2.79
N GLY A 28 4.37 -4.56 3.83
CA GLY A 28 3.83 -5.38 4.91
C GLY A 28 2.86 -6.45 4.40
N LEU A 29 1.94 -6.08 3.51
CA LEU A 29 1.01 -7.03 2.88
C LEU A 29 1.76 -8.13 2.12
N VAL A 30 2.74 -7.76 1.28
CA VAL A 30 3.53 -8.74 0.52
C VAL A 30 4.31 -9.67 1.44
N PHE A 31 4.90 -9.14 2.52
CA PHE A 31 5.70 -9.94 3.44
C PHE A 31 4.84 -10.89 4.28
N VAL A 32 3.70 -10.40 4.79
CA VAL A 32 2.78 -11.22 5.59
C VAL A 32 2.20 -12.34 4.76
N THR A 33 1.74 -12.10 3.54
CA THR A 33 1.16 -13.16 2.70
C THR A 33 2.23 -14.09 2.13
N GLY A 34 3.40 -13.56 1.74
CA GLY A 34 4.49 -14.34 1.14
C GLY A 34 5.24 -15.25 2.11
N PHE A 35 5.29 -14.90 3.40
CA PHE A 35 5.99 -15.68 4.44
C PHE A 35 5.06 -16.15 5.57
N ALA A 36 3.74 -16.14 5.36
CA ALA A 36 2.79 -16.73 6.29
C ALA A 36 3.10 -18.23 6.49
N HIS A 37 3.27 -18.65 7.74
CA HIS A 37 3.29 -20.08 8.09
C HIS A 37 1.92 -20.75 7.88
N PRO A 38 0.78 -20.08 8.16
CA PRO A 38 -0.52 -20.66 7.86
C PRO A 38 -0.84 -20.55 6.36
N ASP A 39 -1.05 -21.69 5.72
CA ASP A 39 -1.46 -21.77 4.30
C ASP A 39 -2.73 -20.93 4.04
N THR A 40 -3.63 -20.83 5.02
CA THR A 40 -4.88 -20.06 4.91
C THR A 40 -4.68 -18.58 4.57
N ILE A 41 -3.62 -17.94 5.06
CA ILE A 41 -3.34 -16.52 4.77
C ILE A 41 -2.74 -16.37 3.37
N HIS A 42 -1.91 -17.33 2.96
CA HIS A 42 -1.32 -17.38 1.62
C HIS A 42 -2.41 -17.63 0.56
N ASP A 43 -3.26 -18.62 0.81
CA ASP A 43 -4.38 -18.99 -0.06
C ASP A 43 -5.41 -17.86 -0.18
N ALA A 44 -5.77 -17.20 0.92
CA ALA A 44 -6.66 -16.04 0.88
C ALA A 44 -6.11 -14.89 0.00
N ALA A 45 -4.79 -14.68 -0.01
CA ALA A 45 -4.15 -13.70 -0.87
C ALA A 45 -4.19 -14.12 -2.35
N HIS A 46 -3.98 -15.40 -2.64
CA HIS A 46 -4.12 -15.97 -3.98
C HIS A 46 -5.57 -15.88 -4.49
N ASP A 47 -6.55 -16.24 -3.66
CA ASP A 47 -7.98 -16.15 -3.96
C ASP A 47 -8.41 -14.71 -4.25
N THR A 48 -7.91 -13.75 -3.48
CA THR A 48 -8.18 -12.33 -3.72
C THR A 48 -7.66 -11.90 -5.09
N ARG A 49 -6.46 -12.32 -5.50
CA ARG A 49 -5.94 -12.02 -6.86
C ARG A 49 -6.84 -12.61 -7.95
N HIS A 50 -7.33 -13.83 -7.75
CA HIS A 50 -8.27 -14.47 -8.67
C HIS A 50 -9.64 -13.76 -8.70
N ALA A 51 -10.14 -13.30 -7.55
CA ALA A 51 -11.38 -12.53 -7.42
C ALA A 51 -11.28 -11.09 -7.96
N LEU A 52 -10.08 -10.50 -7.97
CA LEU A 52 -9.86 -9.17 -8.58
C LEU A 52 -9.73 -9.24 -10.11
N SER A 53 -9.41 -10.41 -10.67
CA SER A 53 -9.54 -10.71 -12.10
C SER A 53 -10.92 -11.26 -12.49
N PHE A 54 -11.88 -11.25 -11.56
CA PHE A 54 -13.20 -11.78 -11.81
C PHE A 54 -13.96 -10.91 -12.81
N PRO A 55 -14.60 -11.50 -13.83
CA PRO A 55 -15.33 -10.75 -14.83
C PRO A 55 -16.46 -9.95 -14.15
N CYS A 56 -16.37 -8.64 -14.26
CA CYS A 56 -17.52 -7.78 -14.12
C CYS A 56 -18.45 -8.08 -15.30
N HIS A 57 -19.46 -8.91 -15.07
CA HIS A 57 -20.66 -8.80 -15.88
C HIS A 57 -21.50 -7.63 -15.36
#